data_AF-A0A949HSH4-F1
#
_entry.id   AF-A0A949HSH4-F1
#
_cell.length_a   1.000
_cell.length_b   1.000
_cell.length_c   1.000
_cell.angle_alpha   90.00
_cell.angle_beta   90.00
_cell.angle_gamma   90.00
#
_symmetry.space_group_name_H-M   'P 1'
#
loop_
_entity.id
_entity.type
_entity.pdbx_description
1 polymer ?
#
loop_
_entity_poly.entity_id
_entity_poly.type
_entity_poly.pdbx_seq_one_letter_code
_entity_poly.pdbx_strand_id
1 'polypeptide(L)'
;MPQATFIQDGKYIDHTPVSALQSGEVVVQGDLVGVTVRPLAAGELGSLAVDGVFDFNKNTGVAFTVGTILYWDDTNNVVTATSTGNKSIGKVVRAAASADTTVRMRISQ
;
A
#
# COMPACT_ATOMS: atom_id res chain seq x y z
N MET A 1 25.76 0.64 24.68
CA MET A 1 25.27 1.87 24.00
C MET A 1 23.90 1.55 23.42
N PRO A 2 22.87 2.39 23.61
CA PRO A 2 21.57 2.14 23.01
C PRO A 2 21.68 2.21 21.48
N GLN A 3 21.10 1.22 20.79
CA GLN A 3 21.20 1.04 19.33
C GLN A 3 20.01 1.63 18.56
N ALA A 4 18.91 1.97 19.24
CA ALA A 4 17.71 2.52 18.64
C ALA A 4 16.95 3.42 19.62
N THR A 5 16.21 4.38 19.09
CA THR A 5 15.29 5.26 19.82
C THR A 5 13.92 5.13 19.18
N PHE A 6 12.89 4.95 20.01
CA PHE A 6 11.52 4.93 19.54
C PHE A 6 11.10 6.35 19.11
N ILE A 7 10.64 6.49 17.86
CA ILE A 7 10.16 7.77 17.31
C ILE A 7 8.63 7.78 17.28
N GLN A 8 8.02 6.75 16.70
CA GLN A 8 6.56 6.65 16.56
C GLN A 8 6.11 5.22 16.26
N ASP A 9 4.80 4.95 16.41
CA ASP A 9 4.15 3.67 16.10
C ASP A 9 4.28 3.25 14.62
N GLY A 10 4.70 4.16 13.73
CA GLY A 10 5.00 3.85 12.34
C GLY A 10 3.79 3.59 11.45
N LYS A 11 2.55 3.71 11.95
CA LYS A 11 1.33 3.53 11.13
C LYS A 11 1.24 4.54 9.99
N TYR A 12 1.75 5.73 10.25
CA TYR A 12 1.88 6.83 9.30
C TYR A 12 3.35 7.24 9.26
N ILE A 13 3.92 7.27 8.07
CA ILE A 13 5.30 7.71 7.85
C ILE A 13 5.26 9.07 7.16
N ASP A 14 6.03 10.02 7.70
CA ASP A 14 6.12 11.36 7.13
C ASP A 14 6.74 11.29 5.74
N HIS A 15 6.07 11.89 4.78
CA HIS A 15 6.47 11.92 3.40
C HIS A 15 6.20 13.30 2.81
N THR A 16 7.19 13.84 2.11
CA THR A 16 7.06 15.07 1.32
C THR A 16 7.07 14.68 -0.15
N PRO A 17 5.92 14.70 -0.84
CA PRO A 17 5.87 14.27 -2.23
C PRO A 17 6.43 15.37 -3.14
N VAL A 18 7.08 14.93 -4.22
CA VAL A 18 7.65 15.84 -5.23
C VAL A 18 6.55 16.42 -6.13
N SER A 19 5.48 15.65 -6.35
CA SER A 19 4.27 16.04 -7.09
C SER A 19 3.05 16.01 -6.18
N ALA A 20 1.99 16.71 -6.56
CA ALA A 20 0.73 16.61 -5.82
C ALA A 20 0.18 15.17 -5.94
N LEU A 21 -0.22 14.60 -4.81
CA LEU A 21 -0.81 13.27 -4.73
C LEU A 21 -2.26 13.36 -4.30
N GLN A 22 -3.11 12.50 -4.84
CA GLN A 22 -4.50 12.38 -4.43
C GLN A 22 -4.66 11.43 -3.23
N SER A 23 -5.82 11.44 -2.58
CA SER A 23 -6.15 10.43 -1.56
C SER A 23 -6.33 9.06 -2.23
N GLY A 24 -5.73 8.03 -1.65
CA GLY A 24 -5.76 6.65 -2.14
C GLY A 24 -4.64 6.30 -3.11
N GLU A 25 -3.74 7.23 -3.43
CA GLU A 25 -2.57 6.92 -4.24
C GLU A 25 -1.54 6.12 -3.45
N VAL A 26 -0.93 5.17 -4.16
CA VAL A 26 0.14 4.33 -3.63
C VAL A 26 1.47 4.99 -3.96
N VAL A 27 2.30 5.19 -2.95
CA VAL A 27 3.65 5.73 -3.09
C VAL A 27 4.64 4.65 -2.72
N VAL A 28 5.59 4.38 -3.62
CA VAL A 28 6.67 3.43 -3.42
C VAL A 28 7.97 4.18 -3.16
N GLN A 29 8.48 4.11 -1.94
CA GLN A 29 9.81 4.62 -1.56
C GLN A 29 10.79 3.45 -1.41
N GLY A 30 11.38 3.02 -2.53
CA GLY A 30 12.27 1.85 -2.55
C GLY A 30 11.49 0.56 -2.33
N ASP A 31 11.62 -0.02 -1.14
CA ASP A 31 10.81 -1.19 -0.70
C ASP A 31 9.64 -0.80 0.19
N LEU A 32 9.60 0.44 0.70
CA LEU A 32 8.51 0.93 1.54
C LEU A 32 7.35 1.36 0.66
N VAL A 33 6.23 0.67 0.78
CA VAL A 33 4.99 1.02 0.08
C VAL A 33 3.98 1.61 1.06
N GLY A 34 3.50 2.81 0.77
CA GLY A 34 2.51 3.51 1.60
C GLY A 34 1.37 4.07 0.75
N VAL A 35 0.24 4.36 1.41
CA VAL A 35 -0.95 4.92 0.76
C VAL A 35 -1.27 6.29 1.35
N THR A 36 -1.53 7.27 0.50
CA THR A 36 -1.97 8.60 0.93
C THR A 36 -3.42 8.53 1.44
N VAL A 37 -3.68 8.91 2.69
CA VAL A 37 -5.06 8.92 3.22
C VAL A 37 -5.78 10.24 2.89
N ARG A 38 -5.01 11.31 2.67
CA ARG A 38 -5.49 12.64 2.27
C ARG A 38 -4.76 13.09 1.00
N PRO A 39 -5.30 14.05 0.25
CA PRO A 39 -4.51 14.70 -0.80
C PRO A 39 -3.31 15.42 -0.17
N LEU A 40 -2.12 15.27 -0.77
CA LEU A 40 -0.90 15.98 -0.38
C LEU A 40 -0.50 16.91 -1.52
N ALA A 41 -0.23 18.18 -1.21
CA ALA A 41 0.35 19.10 -2.18
C ALA A 41 1.85 18.81 -2.37
N ALA A 42 2.37 19.14 -3.55
CA ALA A 42 3.80 19.03 -3.83
C ALA A 42 4.62 19.89 -2.86
N GLY A 43 5.65 19.31 -2.25
CA GLY A 43 6.54 20.01 -1.31
C GLY A 43 5.97 20.27 0.08
N GLU A 44 4.77 19.77 0.38
CA GLU A 44 4.17 19.86 1.72
C GLU A 44 4.40 18.58 2.52
N LEU A 45 4.66 18.72 3.83
CA LEU A 45 4.82 17.56 4.71
C LEU A 45 3.46 16.90 4.90
N GLY A 46 3.31 15.69 4.40
CA GLY A 46 2.16 14.85 4.67
C GLY A 46 2.56 13.48 5.19
N SER A 47 1.61 12.55 5.17
CA SER A 47 1.81 11.23 5.73
C SER A 47 1.28 10.12 4.84
N LEU A 48 2.05 9.02 4.78
CA LEU A 48 1.70 7.78 4.10
C LEU A 48 1.27 6.76 5.15
N ALA A 49 0.10 6.17 4.97
CA ALA A 49 -0.32 5.02 5.75
C ALA A 49 0.42 3.77 5.26
N VAL A 50 1.20 3.17 6.15
CA VAL A 50 1.92 1.90 5.91
C VAL A 50 1.34 0.75 6.76
N ASP A 51 0.37 1.04 7.62
CA ASP A 51 -0.46 0.06 8.32
C ASP A 51 -1.94 0.47 8.23
N GLY A 52 -2.81 -0.50 7.98
CA GLY A 52 -4.25 -0.27 7.89
C GLY A 52 -4.94 -1.19 6.90
N VAL A 53 -6.26 -1.13 6.82
CA VAL A 53 -7.06 -1.92 5.87
C VAL A 53 -7.57 -1.01 4.77
N PHE A 54 -7.22 -1.33 3.54
CA PHE A 54 -7.57 -0.55 2.35
C PHE A 54 -8.16 -1.46 1.28
N ASP A 55 -9.02 -0.87 0.44
CA ASP A 55 -9.57 -1.52 -0.75
C ASP A 55 -8.69 -1.13 -1.95
N PHE A 56 -7.98 -2.10 -2.52
CA PHE A 56 -7.12 -1.89 -3.69
C PHE A 56 -7.76 -2.43 -4.96
N ASN A 57 -7.47 -1.80 -6.10
CA ASN A 57 -7.85 -2.33 -7.40
C ASN A 57 -7.05 -3.59 -7.73
N LYS A 58 -7.71 -4.60 -8.29
CA LYS A 58 -7.07 -5.82 -8.78
C LYS A 58 -7.38 -6.07 -10.25
N ASN A 59 -6.58 -6.92 -10.87
CA ASN A 59 -6.86 -7.36 -12.23
C ASN A 59 -8.15 -8.21 -12.27
N THR A 60 -9.00 -7.95 -13.27
CA THR A 60 -10.26 -8.71 -13.45
C THR A 60 -9.96 -10.19 -13.72
N GLY A 61 -10.83 -11.08 -13.24
CA GLY A 61 -10.65 -12.52 -13.45
C GLY A 61 -9.74 -13.20 -12.42
N VAL A 62 -9.13 -12.46 -11.49
CA VAL A 62 -8.29 -13.01 -10.43
C VAL A 62 -9.07 -13.06 -9.11
N ALA A 63 -9.16 -14.23 -8.50
CA ALA A 63 -9.73 -14.38 -7.16
C ALA A 63 -8.61 -14.43 -6.11
N PHE A 64 -8.86 -13.82 -4.94
CA PHE A 64 -7.95 -13.87 -3.81
C PHE A 64 -8.67 -14.39 -2.57
N THR A 65 -7.99 -15.25 -1.82
CA THR A 65 -8.49 -15.77 -0.54
C THR A 65 -7.92 -14.96 0.61
N VAL A 66 -8.57 -15.05 1.79
CA VAL A 66 -8.07 -14.38 3.00
C VAL A 66 -6.70 -14.96 3.36
N GLY A 67 -5.76 -14.09 3.70
CA GLY A 67 -4.38 -14.44 4.07
C GLY A 67 -3.39 -14.54 2.91
N THR A 68 -3.84 -14.43 1.65
CA THR A 68 -2.92 -14.33 0.50
C THR A 68 -2.05 -13.09 0.63
N ILE A 69 -0.74 -13.24 0.46
CA ILE A 69 0.20 -12.13 0.37
C ILE A 69 0.04 -11.51 -1.02
N LEU A 70 -0.17 -10.20 -1.05
CA LEU A 70 -0.26 -9.43 -2.28
C LEU A 70 0.91 -8.45 -2.39
N TYR A 71 1.21 -8.16 -3.64
CA TYR A 71 2.27 -7.29 -4.09
C TYR A 71 1.68 -6.15 -4.93
N TRP A 72 2.33 -5.00 -4.87
CA TRP A 72 2.03 -3.86 -5.72
C TRP A 72 2.66 -4.02 -7.09
N ASP A 73 1.84 -3.94 -8.13
CA ASP A 73 2.30 -3.76 -9.51
C ASP A 73 2.21 -2.28 -9.86
N ASP A 74 3.36 -1.61 -9.83
CA ASP A 74 3.51 -0.18 -10.13
C ASP A 74 3.31 0.13 -11.62
N THR A 75 3.46 -0.87 -12.49
CA THR A 75 3.26 -0.71 -13.94
C THR A 75 1.78 -0.62 -14.27
N ASN A 76 0.97 -1.50 -13.66
CA ASN A 76 -0.47 -1.59 -13.93
C ASN A 76 -1.33 -0.87 -12.88
N ASN A 77 -0.72 -0.34 -11.81
CA ASN A 77 -1.40 0.29 -10.67
C ASN A 77 -2.48 -0.61 -10.03
N VAL A 78 -2.16 -1.89 -9.88
CA VAL A 78 -3.06 -2.90 -9.30
C VAL A 78 -2.30 -3.80 -8.32
N VAL A 79 -3.04 -4.49 -7.47
CA VAL A 79 -2.45 -5.55 -6.63
C VAL A 79 -2.45 -6.89 -7.34
N THR A 80 -1.37 -7.64 -7.14
CA THR A 80 -1.12 -8.95 -7.74
C THR A 80 -0.59 -9.95 -6.71
N ALA A 81 -0.73 -11.25 -6.98
CA ALA A 81 -0.06 -12.30 -6.19
C ALA A 81 1.37 -12.60 -6.70
N THR A 82 1.81 -11.95 -7.79
CA THR A 82 3.14 -12.16 -8.36
C THR A 82 4.19 -11.39 -7.56
N SER A 83 5.13 -12.12 -6.96
CA SER A 83 6.22 -11.54 -6.17
C SER A 83 7.39 -10.99 -7.00
N THR A 84 7.68 -11.61 -8.14
CA THR A 84 8.85 -11.25 -8.96
C THR A 84 8.72 -9.84 -9.51
N GLY A 85 9.63 -8.96 -9.09
CA GLY A 85 9.67 -7.56 -9.55
C GLY A 85 8.69 -6.62 -8.85
N ASN A 86 7.81 -7.13 -8.00
CA ASN A 86 6.77 -6.36 -7.33
C ASN A 86 7.05 -6.23 -5.82
N LYS A 87 6.54 -5.15 -5.22
CA LYS A 87 6.80 -4.84 -3.80
C LYS A 87 5.71 -5.42 -2.92
N SER A 88 6.07 -6.10 -1.83
CA SER A 88 5.08 -6.64 -0.91
C SER A 88 4.35 -5.51 -0.19
N ILE A 89 3.02 -5.48 -0.28
CA ILE A 89 2.19 -4.49 0.43
C ILE A 89 1.61 -5.09 1.71
N GLY A 90 1.16 -6.35 1.66
CA GLY A 90 0.49 -6.95 2.80
C GLY A 90 -0.39 -8.14 2.44
N LYS A 91 -1.46 -8.34 3.21
CA LYS A 91 -2.27 -9.57 3.18
C LYS A 91 -3.75 -9.30 3.03
N VAL A 92 -4.43 -10.15 2.27
CA VAL A 92 -5.88 -10.08 2.07
C VAL A 92 -6.62 -10.32 3.38
N VAL A 93 -7.54 -9.44 3.74
CA VAL A 93 -8.40 -9.60 4.93
C VAL A 93 -9.82 -10.02 4.57
N ARG A 94 -10.26 -9.77 3.33
CA ARG A 94 -11.56 -10.23 2.82
C ARG A 94 -11.35 -10.87 1.46
N ALA A 95 -11.86 -12.09 1.30
CA ALA A 95 -11.80 -12.77 0.01
C ALA A 95 -12.47 -11.91 -1.07
N ALA A 96 -11.87 -11.90 -2.25
CA ALA A 96 -12.36 -11.18 -3.42
C ALA A 96 -12.56 -12.18 -4.55
N ALA A 97 -13.78 -12.29 -5.06
CA ALA A 97 -14.15 -13.17 -6.16
C ALA A 97 -13.58 -12.65 -7.49
N SER A 98 -13.44 -13.50 -8.50
CA SER A 98 -12.90 -13.11 -9.81
C SER A 98 -13.68 -11.97 -10.51
N ALA A 99 -14.96 -11.79 -10.15
CA ALA A 99 -15.83 -10.72 -10.65
C ALA A 99 -15.65 -9.38 -9.92
N ASP A 100 -15.04 -9.38 -8.72
CA ASP A 100 -14.80 -8.15 -7.98
C ASP A 100 -13.68 -7.33 -8.66
N THR A 101 -13.82 -6.01 -8.67
CA THR A 101 -12.78 -5.10 -9.19
C THR A 101 -11.78 -4.68 -8.11
N THR A 102 -12.14 -4.87 -6.83
CA THR A 102 -11.32 -4.50 -5.69
C THR A 102 -11.07 -5.70 -4.77
N VAL A 103 -10.01 -5.59 -3.97
CA VAL A 103 -9.71 -6.52 -2.88
C VAL A 103 -9.38 -5.74 -1.62
N ARG A 104 -10.00 -6.15 -0.53
CA ARG A 104 -9.71 -5.58 0.78
C ARG A 104 -8.51 -6.28 1.39
N MET A 105 -7.45 -5.53 1.62
CA MET A 105 -6.23 -6.04 2.22
C MET A 105 -5.73 -5.14 3.34
N ARG A 106 -5.05 -5.77 4.30
CA ARG A 106 -4.28 -5.08 5.31
C ARG A 106 -2.90 -4.79 4.72
N ILE A 107 -2.53 -3.52 4.69
CA ILE A 107 -1.16 -3.08 4.47
C ILE A 107 -0.37 -3.37 5.74
N SER A 108 0.77 -4.01 5.58
CA SER A 108 1.74 -4.21 6.65
C SER A 108 3.11 -4.23 5.99
N GLN A 109 3.82 -3.12 6.13
CA GLN A 109 5.23 -3.00 5.76
C GLN A 109 6.13 -3.62 6.83
#